data_AF-A0A8C5KI67-F1
#
_entry.id   AF-A0A8C5KI67-F1
#
_cell.length_a   1.000
_cell.length_b   1.000
_cell.length_c   1.000
_cell.angle_alpha   90.00
_cell.angle_beta   90.00
_cell.angle_gamma   90.00
#
_symmetry.space_group_name_H-M   'P 1'
#
loop_
_entity.id
_entity.type
_entity.pdbx_description
1 polymer ?
#
loop_
_entity_poly.entity_id
_entity_poly.type
_entity_poly.pdbx_seq_one_letter_code
_entity_poly.pdbx_strand_id
1 'polypeptide(L)' 'LQVMINLLRCEDRIKLAVRLESAWTDRVRYMVVVYTSGRQDTEENILLGVDFSSKE' A
#
# COMPACT_ATOMS: atom_id res chain seq x y z
N LEU A 1 -8.44 0.48 2.67
CA LEU A 1 -7.61 1.18 1.65
C LEU A 1 -7.39 2.65 1.96
N GLN A 2 -8.43 3.45 2.26
CA GLN A 2 -8.31 4.90 2.54
C GLN A 2 -7.22 5.25 3.56
N VAL A 3 -7.11 4.48 4.65
CA VAL A 3 -6.07 4.68 5.68
C VAL A 3 -4.66 4.64 5.08
N MET A 4 -4.39 3.73 4.14
CA MET A 4 -3.08 3.62 3.49
C MET A 4 -2.77 4.84 2.62
N ILE A 5 -3.78 5.40 1.96
CA ILE A 5 -3.64 6.62 1.13
C ILE A 5 -3.29 7.82 2.01
N ASN A 6 -3.91 7.92 3.19
CA ASN A 6 -3.66 9.02 4.13
C ASN A 6 -2.25 8.99 4.76
N LEU A 7 -1.49 7.89 4.62
CA LEU A 7 -0.10 7.80 5.07
C LEU A 7 0.90 8.33 4.05
N LEU A 8 0.46 8.54 2.80
CA LEU A 8 1.34 8.94 1.70
C LEU A 8 1.51 10.45 1.67
N ARG A 9 2.70 10.90 1.26
CA ARG A 9 2.96 12.33 1.00
C ARG A 9 2.32 12.71 -0.33
N CYS A 10 2.17 14.01 -0.57
CA CYS A 10 1.54 14.52 -1.80
C CYS A 10 2.29 14.11 -3.08
N GLU A 11 3.61 13.95 -2.98
CA GLU A 11 4.49 13.53 -4.08
C GLU A 11 4.52 12.01 -4.32
N ASP A 12 4.04 11.21 -3.37
CA ASP A 12 4.03 9.75 -3.48
C ASP A 12 2.88 9.30 -4.39
N ARG A 13 3.14 8.31 -5.24
CA ARG A 13 2.20 7.83 -6.27
C ARG A 13 1.98 6.34 -6.12
N ILE A 14 0.73 5.91 -6.32
CA ILE A 14 0.36 4.50 -6.24
C ILE A 14 0.51 3.87 -7.63
N LYS A 15 1.29 2.80 -7.72
CA LYS A 15 1.40 1.95 -8.93
C LYS A 15 0.36 0.85 -8.94
N LEU A 16 0.17 0.22 -7.79
CA LEU A 16 -0.67 -0.95 -7.65
C LEU A 16 -1.22 -1.01 -6.24
N ALA A 17 -2.50 -1.34 -6.10
CA ALA A 17 -3.13 -1.66 -4.82
C ALA A 17 -3.86 -3.00 -4.98
N VAL A 18 -3.51 -3.97 -4.15
CA VAL A 18 -4.12 -5.31 -4.17
C VAL A 18 -4.63 -5.70 -2.80
N ARG A 19 -5.77 -6.39 -2.78
CA ARG A 19 -6.24 -7.14 -1.63
C ARG A 19 -5.73 -8.57 -1.78
N LEU A 20 -4.96 -9.06 -0.82
CA LEU A 20 -4.52 -10.44 -0.84
C LEU A 20 -5.63 -11.38 -0.38
N GLU A 21 -5.66 -12.56 -0.98
CA GLU A 21 -6.35 -13.71 -0.42
C GLU A 21 -5.54 -14.25 0.77
N SER A 22 -6.25 -14.63 1.83
CA SER A 22 -5.64 -15.06 3.09
C SER A 22 -6.27 -16.39 3.51
N ALA A 23 -5.44 -17.29 4.04
CA ALA A 23 -5.91 -18.50 4.69
C ALA A 23 -6.65 -18.20 6.01
N TRP A 24 -6.35 -17.06 6.63
CA TRP A 24 -7.04 -16.57 7.82
C TRP A 24 -8.23 -15.71 7.42
N THR A 25 -9.42 -16.14 7.83
CA THR A 25 -10.70 -15.51 7.46
C THR A 25 -11.00 -14.24 8.24
N ASP A 26 -10.33 -14.03 9.38
CA ASP A 26 -10.51 -12.89 10.29
C ASP A 26 -9.64 -11.69 9.91
N ARG A 27 -8.80 -11.81 8.87
CA ARG A 27 -7.86 -10.77 8.46
C ARG A 27 -7.83 -10.58 6.96
N VAL A 28 -7.77 -9.33 6.54
CA VAL A 28 -7.55 -8.95 5.15
C VAL A 28 -6.27 -8.13 5.09
N ARG A 29 -5.31 -8.57 4.25
CA ARG A 29 -4.08 -7.84 3.98
C ARG A 29 -4.22 -7.06 2.67
N TYR A 30 -4.00 -5.76 2.73
CA TYR A 30 -3.83 -4.94 1.53
C TYR A 30 -2.34 -4.67 1.33
N MET A 31 -1.89 -4.81 0.07
CA MET A 31 -0.54 -4.42 -0.34
C MET A 31 -0.62 -3.31 -1.38
N VAL A 32 0.19 -2.28 -1.21
CA VAL A 32 0.25 -1.14 -2.12
C VAL A 32 1.70 -0.92 -2.54
N VAL A 33 1.95 -0.89 -3.85
CA VAL A 33 3.23 -0.44 -4.42
C VAL A 33 3.15 1.07 -4.56
N VAL A 34 4.02 1.77 -3.84
CA VAL A 34 4.13 3.21 -3.87
C VAL A 34 5.47 3.56 -4.48
N TYR A 35 5.50 4.59 -5.32
CA TYR A 35 6.72 5.11 -5.88
C TYR A 35 6.79 6.62 -5.72
N THR A 36 8.02 7.13 -5.72
CA THR A 36 8.31 8.56 -5.69
C THR A 36 9.52 8.85 -6.58
N SER A 37 9.65 10.09 -7.03
CA SER A 37 10.84 10.52 -7.75
C SER A 37 11.97 10.76 -6.74
N GLY A 38 12.99 9.92 -6.80
CA GLY A 38 14.20 10.02 -6.01
C GLY A 38 15.19 11.06 -6.57
N ARG A 39 16.43 10.99 -6.10
CA ARG A 39 17.49 11.88 -6.59
C ARG A 39 17.84 11.53 -8.05
N GLN A 40 18.19 12.53 -8.85
CA GLN A 40 18.60 12.36 -10.25
C GLN A 40 17.53 11.69 -11.15
N ASP A 41 16.26 12.00 -10.92
CA ASP A 41 15.11 11.46 -11.67
C ASP A 41 15.00 9.93 -11.64
N THR A 42 15.65 9.30 -10.67
CA THR A 42 15.50 7.86 -10.43
C THR A 42 14.18 7.58 -9.73
N GLU A 43 13.60 6.42 -10.00
CA GLU A 43 12.35 6.03 -9.37
C GLU A 43 12.63 5.16 -8.14
N GLU A 44 12.17 5.61 -6.98
CA GLU A 44 12.27 4.87 -5.74
C GLU A 44 10.92 4.21 -5.45
N ASN A 45 10.93 2.90 -5.19
CA ASN A 45 9.72 2.10 -5.01
C ASN A 45 9.73 1.46 -3.62
N ILE A 46 8.58 1.48 -2.95
CA ILE A 46 8.34 0.79 -1.69
C ILE A 46 7.08 -0.06 -1.74
N LEU A 47 7.03 -1.10 -0.90
CA LEU A 47 5.89 -1.97 -0.75
C LEU A 47 5.30 -1.79 0.65
N LEU A 48 4.09 -1.25 0.73
CA LEU A 48 3.36 -1.04 1.99
C LEU A 48 2.35 -2.18 2.19
N GLY A 49 2.41 -2.87 3.33
CA GLY A 49 1.45 -3.90 3.72
C GLY A 49 0.68 -3.50 4.97
N VAL A 50 -0.65 -3.57 4.94
CA VAL A 50 -1.49 -3.28 6.11
C VAL A 50 -2.54 -4.37 6.29
N ASP A 51 -2.63 -4.88 7.52
CA ASP A 51 -3.63 -5.86 7.94
C ASP A 51 -4.82 -5.18 8.58
N PHE A 52 -6.02 -5.60 8.18
CA PHE A 52 -7.28 -5.19 8.78
C PHE A 52 -7.99 -6.42 9.33
N SER A 53 -8.71 -6.24 10.43
CA SER A 53 -9.73 -7.18 10.87
C SER A 53 -10.78 -7.31 9.77
N SER A 54 -11.14 -8.54 9.37
CA SER A 54 -12.24 -8.76 8.42
C SER A 54 -13.62 -8.53 9.04
N LYS A 55 -13.67 -8.41 10.38
CA LYS A 55 -14.85 -8.01 11.14
C LYS A 55 -14.85 -6.48 11.25
N GLU A 56 -15.15 -5.83 10.14
CA GLU A 56 -15.69 -4.46 10.06
C GLU A 56 -16.92 -4.49 9.15
#